data_AF-A0A1Y1SFU1-F1
#
_entry.id   AF-A0A1Y1SFU1-F1
#
_cell.length_a   1.000
_cell.length_b   1.000
_cell.length_c   1.000
_cell.angle_alpha   90.00
_cell.angle_beta   90.00
_cell.angle_gamma   90.00
#
_symmetry.space_group_name_H-M   'P 1'
#
loop_
_entity.id
_entity.type
_entity.pdbx_description
1 polymer ?
#
loop_
_entity_poly.entity_id
_entity_poly.type
_entity_poly.pdbx_seq_one_letter_code
_entity_poly.pdbx_strand_id
1 'polypeptide(L)'
;MLVENIMRRVSIALLSVLFVAACSDGGGAEVAPVYAANPDSPYAAMLAPCARESGDQRSCRLSQLPLLGMSSPSPDKAAVMARVATTHPWMAQRFSELLDVLPSDILSMMRSVTAIIIGSDVRPSFYWSLTGAIYLDPAGLWLTVEEKRTIDPAPDYRSGFGSGLAYRVINRYVFNNTYAWYGYSLSDESERTLDDIVLPTARLLYHELAHAADFLPPDRMGGFNPTWTVLDATRYIENQGLQLSQALQGSQPLNAQLLFDLAAVNFFGQTPSDAQLALRAEDISAQFAPDGANDDYAYASRFEDVAMLFEELMMAMNFGVERDVAVAPRPAEGEPHIVDWGQRRRITDPHVIERVRLVGERILPDAPISAFLDSYGPPKSLTRGITWNGNLDPDNPSKAWHVDAGEQVIARDEVR
;
A
#
# COMPACT_ATOMS: atom_id res chain seq x y z
N MET A 1 -21.50 -23.84 -55.69
CA MET A 1 -20.50 -23.15 -56.55
C MET A 1 -20.44 -21.73 -56.06
N LEU A 2 -19.45 -21.43 -55.21
CA LEU A 2 -18.36 -20.49 -55.54
C LEU A 2 -18.95 -19.13 -55.93
N VAL A 3 -18.93 -18.07 -55.12
CA VAL A 3 -17.85 -17.54 -54.29
C VAL A 3 -18.48 -16.64 -53.23
N GLU A 4 -18.45 -17.04 -51.96
CA GLU A 4 -18.74 -16.14 -50.83
C GLU A 4 -18.18 -16.79 -49.56
N ASN A 5 -16.84 -16.78 -49.44
CA ASN A 5 -16.16 -17.38 -48.30
C ASN A 5 -14.79 -16.73 -48.05
N ILE A 6 -14.76 -15.40 -47.83
CA ILE A 6 -13.64 -14.69 -47.18
C ILE A 6 -14.22 -13.51 -46.38
N MET A 7 -14.84 -13.80 -45.23
CA MET A 7 -15.09 -12.82 -44.16
C MET A 7 -15.21 -13.55 -42.82
N ARG A 8 -14.15 -14.29 -42.49
CA ARG A 8 -13.93 -14.87 -41.16
C ARG A 8 -12.46 -14.68 -40.80
N ARG A 9 -12.22 -14.08 -39.65
CA ARG A 9 -10.92 -13.80 -38.99
C ARG A 9 -10.24 -12.52 -39.47
N VAL A 10 -10.51 -11.41 -38.77
CA VAL A 10 -9.54 -10.56 -38.04
C VAL A 10 -10.39 -9.53 -37.30
N SER A 11 -10.90 -9.88 -36.11
CA SER A 11 -11.31 -8.87 -35.13
C SER A 11 -10.10 -8.66 -34.23
N ILE A 12 -9.21 -7.78 -34.67
CA ILE A 12 -8.16 -7.22 -33.82
C ILE A 12 -8.85 -6.44 -32.72
N ALA A 13 -8.49 -6.77 -31.49
CA ALA A 13 -8.84 -6.05 -30.29
C ALA A 13 -8.44 -4.58 -30.44
N LEU A 14 -9.42 -3.71 -30.65
CA LEU A 14 -9.38 -2.34 -30.15
C LEU A 14 -10.21 -2.35 -28.86
N LEU A 15 -9.62 -2.88 -27.79
CA LEU A 15 -10.00 -2.46 -26.45
C LEU A 15 -9.30 -1.12 -26.25
N SER A 16 -10.02 -0.04 -26.50
CA SER A 16 -9.61 1.31 -26.13
C SER A 16 -9.30 1.30 -24.64
N VAL A 17 -8.02 1.46 -24.32
CA VAL A 17 -7.50 1.62 -22.95
C VAL A 17 -8.09 2.92 -22.38
N LEU A 18 -9.20 2.77 -21.68
CA LEU A 18 -9.74 3.71 -20.71
C LEU A 18 -9.58 3.05 -19.34
N PHE A 19 -8.33 2.93 -18.88
CA PHE A 19 -7.98 2.65 -17.50
C PHE A 19 -7.10 3.81 -17.01
N VAL A 20 -7.73 4.97 -16.79
CA VAL A 20 -7.12 6.11 -16.06
C VAL A 20 -7.72 6.23 -14.65
N ALA A 21 -8.55 5.26 -14.25
CA ALA A 21 -8.99 5.10 -12.88
C ALA A 21 -9.13 3.61 -12.60
N ALA A 22 -8.09 2.98 -12.07
CA ALA A 22 -8.34 1.97 -11.06
C ALA A 22 -8.42 2.74 -9.74
N CYS A 23 -9.52 2.57 -9.00
CA CYS A 23 -9.78 3.13 -7.67
C CYS A 23 -10.39 4.56 -7.61
N SER A 24 -11.50 4.80 -8.31
CA SER A 24 -12.48 5.84 -7.95
C SER A 24 -13.88 5.48 -8.46
N ASP A 25 -14.52 4.52 -7.79
CA ASP A 25 -16.00 4.46 -7.75
C ASP A 25 -16.55 4.85 -6.37
N GLY A 26 -15.69 5.40 -5.50
CA GLY A 26 -16.12 6.34 -4.48
C GLY A 26 -16.22 7.71 -5.15
N GLY A 27 -17.44 8.20 -5.37
CA GLY A 27 -17.68 9.55 -5.89
C GLY A 27 -16.79 10.54 -5.16
N GLY A 28 -16.19 11.48 -5.90
CA GLY A 28 -15.21 12.45 -5.37
C GLY A 28 -15.63 13.01 -4.03
N ALA A 29 -15.14 12.38 -2.96
CA ALA A 29 -15.28 12.90 -1.62
C ALA A 29 -14.47 14.18 -1.63
N GLU A 30 -15.16 15.30 -1.54
CA GLU A 30 -14.52 16.59 -1.41
C GLU A 30 -13.73 16.57 -0.11
N VAL A 31 -12.41 16.34 -0.21
CA VAL A 31 -11.51 16.36 0.95
C VAL A 31 -11.77 17.67 1.69
N ALA A 32 -11.99 17.56 2.99
CA ALA A 32 -12.24 18.68 3.88
C ALA A 32 -11.19 19.78 3.64
N PRO A 33 -11.54 21.07 3.82
CA PRO A 33 -10.62 22.11 3.46
C PRO A 33 -9.25 22.00 4.14
N VAL A 34 -8.20 21.81 3.32
CA VAL A 34 -6.82 21.77 3.78
C VAL A 34 -6.12 23.11 3.61
N TYR A 35 -5.14 23.37 4.49
CA TYR A 35 -4.32 24.57 4.53
C TYR A 35 -2.84 24.19 4.53
N ALA A 36 -2.00 24.98 3.86
CA ALA A 36 -0.56 24.73 3.83
C ALA A 36 0.02 24.74 5.26
N ALA A 37 0.76 23.70 5.62
CA ALA A 37 1.45 23.60 6.91
C ALA A 37 2.52 24.69 7.07
N ASN A 38 3.16 25.07 5.97
CA ASN A 38 4.05 26.21 5.88
C ASN A 38 3.44 27.28 4.96
N PRO A 39 2.80 28.33 5.52
CA PRO A 39 2.21 29.42 4.73
C PRO A 39 3.21 30.21 3.88
N ASP A 40 4.48 30.23 4.29
CA ASP A 40 5.56 30.93 3.57
C ASP A 40 6.19 30.06 2.46
N SER A 41 5.73 28.82 2.30
CA SER A 41 6.17 27.95 1.21
C SER A 41 5.82 28.56 -0.15
N PRO A 42 6.73 28.53 -1.15
CA PRO A 42 6.41 28.98 -2.51
C PRO A 42 5.28 28.15 -3.15
N TYR A 43 4.97 26.98 -2.59
CA TYR A 43 3.92 26.09 -3.07
C TYR A 43 2.59 26.26 -2.32
N ALA A 44 2.55 27.03 -1.22
CA ALA A 44 1.41 27.11 -0.31
C ALA A 44 0.08 27.41 -1.01
N ALA A 45 0.11 28.35 -1.97
CA ALA A 45 -1.08 28.75 -2.72
C ALA A 45 -1.62 27.66 -3.66
N MET A 46 -0.78 26.71 -4.09
CA MET A 46 -1.13 25.66 -5.05
C MET A 46 -1.44 24.31 -4.38
N LEU A 47 -1.05 24.08 -3.12
CA LEU A 47 -1.28 22.79 -2.44
C LEU A 47 -2.77 22.42 -2.39
N ALA A 48 -3.62 23.31 -1.87
CA ALA A 48 -5.05 23.02 -1.75
C ALA A 48 -5.78 22.95 -3.11
N PRO A 49 -5.58 23.87 -4.06
CA PRO A 49 -6.16 23.74 -5.40
C PRO A 49 -5.77 22.44 -6.08
N CYS A 50 -4.47 22.13 -6.17
CA CYS A 50 -3.98 20.95 -6.87
C CYS A 50 -4.38 19.62 -6.21
N ALA A 51 -4.60 19.62 -4.89
CA ALA A 51 -5.03 18.43 -4.15
C ALA A 51 -6.52 18.08 -4.34
N ARG A 52 -7.37 19.06 -4.65
CA ARG A 52 -8.83 18.87 -4.78
C ARG A 52 -9.30 18.62 -6.22
N GLU A 53 -8.38 18.55 -7.17
CA GLU A 53 -8.74 18.46 -8.58
C GLU A 53 -9.39 17.11 -8.90
N SER A 54 -10.68 17.17 -9.21
CA SER A 54 -11.47 16.03 -9.67
C SER A 54 -11.51 16.01 -11.19
N GLY A 55 -10.77 15.06 -11.79
CA GLY A 55 -10.83 14.71 -13.21
C GLY A 55 -9.63 15.13 -14.05
N ASP A 56 -9.41 14.39 -15.15
CA ASP A 56 -8.23 14.46 -16.02
C ASP A 56 -7.87 15.87 -16.53
N GLN A 57 -8.87 16.69 -16.84
CA GLN A 57 -8.64 18.05 -17.38
C GLN A 57 -8.25 19.08 -16.32
N ARG A 58 -8.20 18.66 -15.05
CA ARG A 58 -7.96 19.55 -13.92
C ARG A 58 -6.66 19.25 -13.16
N SER A 59 -5.91 18.20 -13.53
CA SER A 59 -4.60 17.93 -12.94
C SER A 59 -3.66 19.14 -13.10
N CYS A 60 -2.98 19.53 -12.01
CA CYS A 60 -2.06 20.66 -12.03
C CYS A 60 -0.86 20.40 -12.94
N ARG A 61 -0.36 21.48 -13.56
CA ARG A 61 0.90 21.42 -14.31
C ARG A 61 2.09 21.31 -13.36
N LEU A 62 3.14 20.61 -13.82
CA LEU A 62 4.42 20.53 -13.11
C LEU A 62 5.06 21.92 -12.92
N SER A 63 4.73 22.91 -13.75
CA SER A 63 5.17 24.30 -13.55
C SER A 63 4.44 25.02 -12.40
N GLN A 64 3.27 24.54 -11.97
CA GLN A 64 2.49 25.09 -10.85
C GLN A 64 2.86 24.40 -9.54
N LEU A 65 2.89 23.06 -9.56
CA LEU A 65 3.30 22.23 -8.43
C LEU A 65 4.18 21.08 -8.97
N PRO A 66 5.51 21.28 -9.08
CA PRO A 66 6.40 20.26 -9.60
C PRO A 66 6.50 19.08 -8.63
N LEU A 67 6.95 17.91 -9.09
CA LEU A 67 7.37 16.85 -8.17
C LEU A 67 8.48 17.38 -7.26
N LEU A 68 8.50 16.93 -6.01
CA LEU A 68 9.44 17.41 -5.01
C LEU A 68 10.89 17.26 -5.51
N GLY A 69 11.20 16.12 -6.13
CA GLY A 69 12.51 15.80 -6.71
C GLY A 69 12.97 16.71 -7.84
N MET A 70 12.06 17.41 -8.52
CA MET A 70 12.40 18.40 -9.56
C MET A 70 12.91 19.71 -8.97
N SER A 71 12.47 20.04 -7.75
CA SER A 71 12.90 21.24 -7.02
C SER A 71 14.00 20.97 -5.98
N SER A 72 14.02 19.76 -5.42
CA SER A 72 14.99 19.31 -4.42
C SER A 72 15.39 17.87 -4.75
N PRO A 73 16.49 17.65 -5.51
CA PRO A 73 16.95 16.32 -5.87
C PRO A 73 17.35 15.45 -4.67
N SER A 74 17.70 16.06 -3.55
CA SER A 74 17.98 15.41 -2.27
C SER A 74 17.11 16.08 -1.19
N PRO A 75 15.83 15.67 -1.06
CA PRO A 75 14.89 16.29 -0.15
C PRO A 75 15.35 16.21 1.30
N ASP A 76 15.24 17.31 2.02
CA ASP A 76 15.30 17.32 3.48
C ASP A 76 13.88 17.48 4.06
N LYS A 77 13.79 17.43 5.39
CA LYS A 77 12.52 17.64 6.11
C LYS A 77 11.86 18.97 5.75
N ALA A 78 12.62 20.05 5.57
CA ALA A 78 12.06 21.36 5.25
C ALA A 78 11.42 21.36 3.85
N ALA A 79 12.07 20.73 2.86
CA ALA A 79 11.52 20.55 1.52
C ALA A 79 10.24 19.72 1.52
N VAL A 80 10.16 18.67 2.33
CA VAL A 80 8.94 17.87 2.51
C VAL A 80 7.84 18.68 3.18
N MET A 81 8.12 19.35 4.30
CA MET A 81 7.13 20.15 5.04
C MET A 81 6.63 21.35 4.22
N ALA A 82 7.41 21.86 3.25
CA ALA A 82 6.95 22.87 2.29
C ALA A 82 5.85 22.36 1.34
N ARG A 83 5.63 21.04 1.28
CA ARG A 83 4.61 20.35 0.44
C ARG A 83 3.43 19.80 1.24
N VAL A 84 3.40 19.99 2.56
CA VAL A 84 2.35 19.44 3.42
C VAL A 84 1.18 20.42 3.51
N ALA A 85 -0.05 19.90 3.34
CA ALA A 85 -1.28 20.62 3.65
C ALA A 85 -2.21 19.77 4.52
N THR A 86 -2.85 20.38 5.49
CA THR A 86 -3.61 19.67 6.53
C THR A 86 -4.94 20.34 6.85
N THR A 87 -5.93 19.56 7.30
CA THR A 87 -7.17 20.14 7.85
C THR A 87 -6.94 20.77 9.23
N HIS A 88 -6.11 20.13 10.07
CA HIS A 88 -5.78 20.63 11.41
C HIS A 88 -4.26 20.79 11.60
N PRO A 89 -3.77 21.87 12.27
CA PRO A 89 -2.34 22.11 12.44
C PRO A 89 -1.57 20.98 13.13
N TRP A 90 -2.21 20.28 14.06
CA TRP A 90 -1.59 19.17 14.79
C TRP A 90 -1.15 18.05 13.84
N MET A 91 -1.85 17.82 12.73
CA MET A 91 -1.49 16.78 11.75
C MET A 91 -0.11 17.05 11.13
N ALA A 92 0.16 18.31 10.78
CA ALA A 92 1.45 18.72 10.26
C ALA A 92 2.54 18.64 11.33
N GLN A 93 2.20 18.95 12.58
CA GLN A 93 3.11 18.79 13.71
C GLN A 93 3.52 17.32 13.89
N ARG A 94 2.58 16.39 13.95
CA ARG A 94 2.88 14.95 14.11
C ARG A 94 3.64 14.37 12.94
N PHE A 95 3.28 14.74 11.72
CA PHE A 95 4.04 14.34 10.54
C PHE A 95 5.48 14.88 10.57
N SER A 96 5.67 16.14 10.97
CA SER A 96 6.99 16.74 11.15
C SER A 96 7.82 16.00 12.21
N GLU A 97 7.24 15.67 13.36
CA GLU A 97 7.88 14.90 14.44
C GLU A 97 8.27 13.49 13.96
N LEU A 98 7.43 12.82 13.18
CA LEU A 98 7.75 11.54 12.54
C LEU A 98 8.95 11.64 11.60
N LEU A 99 9.01 12.68 10.76
CA LEU A 99 10.14 12.87 9.85
C LEU A 99 11.50 13.04 10.56
N ASP A 100 11.52 13.37 11.86
CA ASP A 100 12.77 13.43 12.64
C ASP A 100 13.29 12.03 13.05
N VAL A 101 12.41 11.04 13.13
CA VAL A 101 12.73 9.69 13.63
C VAL A 101 12.67 8.61 12.56
N LEU A 102 12.02 8.90 11.43
CA LEU A 102 11.93 7.99 10.30
C LEU A 102 13.26 7.87 9.53
N PRO A 103 13.53 6.73 8.90
CA PRO A 103 14.71 6.55 8.07
C PRO A 103 14.79 7.57 6.92
N SER A 104 16.00 8.00 6.56
CA SER A 104 16.23 9.05 5.56
C SER A 104 15.84 8.67 4.13
N ASP A 105 15.66 7.37 3.85
CA ASP A 105 15.17 6.93 2.55
C ASP A 105 13.72 7.34 2.29
N ILE A 106 12.88 7.51 3.32
CA ILE A 106 11.53 8.08 3.18
C ILE A 106 11.62 9.48 2.56
N LEU A 107 12.55 10.33 3.02
CA LEU A 107 12.79 11.64 2.41
C LEU A 107 13.22 11.51 0.94
N SER A 108 14.07 10.53 0.63
CA SER A 108 14.54 10.29 -0.74
C SER A 108 13.41 9.83 -1.66
N MET A 109 12.50 9.01 -1.16
CA MET A 109 11.34 8.53 -1.91
C MET A 109 10.29 9.62 -2.15
N MET A 110 10.18 10.60 -1.25
CA MET A 110 9.30 11.77 -1.44
C MET A 110 9.61 12.58 -2.69
N ARG A 111 10.75 12.34 -3.37
CA ARG A 111 11.03 12.91 -4.69
C ARG A 111 9.88 12.70 -5.68
N SER A 112 9.16 11.58 -5.57
CA SER A 112 8.06 11.18 -6.46
C SER A 112 6.70 11.77 -6.15
N VAL A 113 6.58 12.62 -5.13
CA VAL A 113 5.30 13.26 -4.80
C VAL A 113 5.28 14.75 -5.12
N THR A 114 4.11 15.29 -5.42
CA THR A 114 3.86 16.73 -5.55
C THR A 114 3.49 17.36 -4.21
N ALA A 115 2.71 16.65 -3.40
CA ALA A 115 2.18 17.10 -2.11
C ALA A 115 1.92 15.93 -1.16
N ILE A 116 1.81 16.27 0.13
CA ILE A 116 1.34 15.38 1.19
C ILE A 116 0.12 16.04 1.83
N ILE A 117 -1.03 15.39 1.73
CA ILE A 117 -2.32 15.91 2.17
C ILE A 117 -2.80 15.09 3.36
N ILE A 118 -2.99 15.73 4.52
CA ILE A 118 -3.46 15.05 5.73
C ILE A 118 -4.83 15.63 6.08
N GLY A 119 -5.89 14.92 5.71
CA GLY A 119 -7.27 15.40 5.82
C GLY A 119 -8.04 14.69 6.91
N SER A 120 -8.85 15.39 7.71
CA SER A 120 -9.67 14.79 8.78
C SER A 120 -10.65 13.71 8.29
N ASP A 121 -10.98 13.74 7.00
CA ASP A 121 -11.92 12.88 6.28
C ASP A 121 -11.24 11.96 5.25
N VAL A 122 -9.91 11.97 5.18
CA VAL A 122 -9.17 11.01 4.37
C VAL A 122 -9.19 9.67 5.10
N ARG A 123 -9.92 8.70 4.55
CA ARG A 123 -9.86 7.31 4.98
C ARG A 123 -10.19 6.35 3.83
N PRO A 124 -9.36 5.33 3.62
CA PRO A 124 -7.97 5.17 4.08
C PRO A 124 -7.01 6.17 3.41
N SER A 125 -5.72 6.11 3.78
CA SER A 125 -4.61 6.73 3.06
C SER A 125 -4.46 6.17 1.64
N PHE A 126 -3.92 6.95 0.71
CA PHE A 126 -3.61 6.52 -0.67
C PHE A 126 -2.71 7.50 -1.41
N TYR A 127 -1.96 6.99 -2.39
CA TYR A 127 -1.35 7.77 -3.46
C TYR A 127 -2.34 7.96 -4.63
N TRP A 128 -2.38 9.16 -5.19
CA TRP A 128 -3.21 9.43 -6.36
C TRP A 128 -2.39 9.89 -7.56
N SER A 129 -2.32 9.04 -8.58
CA SER A 129 -1.56 9.31 -9.82
C SER A 129 -2.06 10.51 -10.63
N LEU A 130 -3.30 10.98 -10.39
CA LEU A 130 -3.86 12.18 -11.03
C LEU A 130 -3.19 13.46 -10.53
N THR A 131 -2.92 13.54 -9.22
CA THR A 131 -2.34 14.72 -8.57
C THR A 131 -0.87 14.52 -8.23
N GLY A 132 -0.40 13.27 -8.20
CA GLY A 132 0.93 12.88 -7.75
C GLY A 132 1.12 13.09 -6.25
N ALA A 133 0.04 13.21 -5.49
CA ALA A 133 0.07 13.47 -4.06
C ALA A 133 -0.25 12.20 -3.27
N ILE A 134 0.26 12.14 -2.03
CA ILE A 134 -0.17 11.17 -1.03
C ILE A 134 -1.21 11.83 -0.13
N TYR A 135 -2.30 11.13 0.12
CA TYR A 135 -3.37 11.49 1.04
C TYR A 135 -3.27 10.57 2.25
N LEU A 136 -3.14 11.12 3.44
CA LEU A 136 -2.92 10.38 4.67
C LEU A 136 -4.13 10.45 5.59
N ASP A 137 -4.58 9.30 6.08
CA ASP A 137 -5.55 9.18 7.17
C ASP A 137 -4.89 9.60 8.50
N PRO A 138 -5.41 10.64 9.16
CA PRO A 138 -4.86 11.12 10.42
C PRO A 138 -5.08 10.17 11.60
N ALA A 139 -5.86 9.08 11.43
CA ALA A 139 -5.94 7.99 12.40
C ALA A 139 -4.56 7.40 12.71
N GLY A 140 -3.62 7.42 11.76
CA GLY A 140 -2.23 7.01 11.96
C GLY A 140 -1.38 7.99 12.77
N LEU A 141 -1.85 9.22 13.04
CA LEU A 141 -1.00 10.32 13.52
C LEU A 141 -1.36 10.93 14.88
N TRP A 142 -2.63 10.89 15.31
CA TRP A 142 -3.04 11.50 16.59
C TRP A 142 -2.26 10.95 17.79
N LEU A 143 -1.95 11.74 18.80
CA LEU A 143 -1.33 11.26 20.05
C LEU A 143 -2.26 11.47 21.25
N THR A 144 -3.04 12.54 21.21
CA THR A 144 -3.93 12.95 22.31
C THR A 144 -5.40 12.71 21.97
N VAL A 145 -6.24 12.64 23.01
CA VAL A 145 -7.69 12.54 22.83
C VAL A 145 -8.25 13.76 22.11
N GLU A 146 -7.69 14.96 22.33
CA GLU A 146 -8.09 16.20 21.65
C GLU A 146 -7.87 16.12 20.14
N GLU A 147 -6.73 15.61 19.70
CA GLU A 147 -6.43 15.40 18.28
C GLU A 147 -7.36 14.35 17.68
N LYS A 148 -7.52 13.20 18.37
CA LYS A 148 -8.39 12.10 17.96
C LYS A 148 -9.83 12.53 17.70
N ARG A 149 -10.37 13.40 18.55
CA ARG A 149 -11.74 13.95 18.44
C ARG A 149 -11.96 14.83 17.21
N THR A 150 -10.91 15.22 16.49
CA THR A 150 -11.01 16.01 15.24
C THR A 150 -11.05 15.15 13.97
N ILE A 151 -10.95 13.83 14.10
CA ILE A 151 -10.92 12.88 12.98
C ILE A 151 -12.34 12.38 12.71
N ASP A 152 -12.72 12.23 11.43
CA ASP A 152 -13.97 11.57 11.06
C ASP A 152 -13.92 10.08 11.48
N PRO A 153 -14.83 9.59 12.34
CA PRO A 153 -14.83 8.20 12.79
C PRO A 153 -15.53 7.25 11.80
N ALA A 154 -15.99 7.71 10.64
CA ALA A 154 -16.66 6.87 9.64
C ALA A 154 -15.81 5.62 9.32
N PRO A 155 -16.41 4.41 9.36
CA PRO A 155 -15.67 3.19 9.06
C PRO A 155 -15.25 3.16 7.59
N ASP A 156 -14.21 2.39 7.28
CA ASP A 156 -13.86 2.08 5.90
C ASP A 156 -15.04 1.36 5.22
N TYR A 157 -15.42 1.86 4.04
CA TYR A 157 -16.50 1.30 3.23
C TYR A 157 -16.25 -0.16 2.79
N ARG A 158 -14.99 -0.61 2.84
CA ARG A 158 -14.54 -1.95 2.44
C ARG A 158 -14.64 -3.00 3.54
N SER A 159 -14.91 -2.59 4.78
CA SER A 159 -14.97 -3.48 5.96
C SER A 159 -15.86 -4.73 5.78
N GLY A 160 -16.86 -4.68 4.90
CA GLY A 160 -17.74 -5.81 4.58
C GLY A 160 -17.23 -6.80 3.51
N PHE A 161 -16.17 -6.48 2.77
CA PHE A 161 -15.75 -7.22 1.59
C PHE A 161 -15.22 -8.62 1.91
N GLY A 162 -15.57 -9.59 1.05
CA GLY A 162 -15.22 -11.00 1.22
C GLY A 162 -15.73 -11.65 2.52
N SER A 163 -16.66 -11.04 3.26
CA SER A 163 -17.18 -11.57 4.53
C SER A 163 -17.90 -12.92 4.37
N GLY A 164 -18.43 -13.22 3.19
CA GLY A 164 -19.07 -14.51 2.88
C GLY A 164 -18.11 -15.67 2.56
N LEU A 165 -16.81 -15.41 2.35
CA LEU A 165 -15.84 -16.46 2.00
C LEU A 165 -15.46 -17.32 3.22
N ALA A 166 -15.36 -18.63 3.06
CA ALA A 166 -15.08 -19.57 4.15
C ALA A 166 -13.61 -19.60 4.63
N TYR A 167 -12.77 -18.73 4.09
CA TYR A 167 -11.35 -18.58 4.46
C TYR A 167 -11.01 -17.10 4.72
N ARG A 168 -9.82 -16.88 5.28
CA ARG A 168 -9.14 -15.59 5.37
C ARG A 168 -7.66 -15.77 5.03
N VAL A 169 -7.10 -14.80 4.31
CA VAL A 169 -5.67 -14.52 4.37
C VAL A 169 -5.48 -13.49 5.47
N ILE A 170 -4.62 -13.81 6.43
CA ILE A 170 -4.31 -12.99 7.60
C ILE A 170 -2.82 -12.69 7.61
N ASN A 171 -2.46 -11.54 8.14
CA ASN A 171 -1.08 -11.11 8.23
C ASN A 171 -0.85 -10.32 9.52
N ARG A 172 0.43 -10.22 9.92
CA ARG A 172 0.87 -9.32 10.99
C ARG A 172 2.34 -8.97 10.78
N TYR A 173 2.72 -7.85 11.34
CA TYR A 173 4.11 -7.48 11.50
C TYR A 173 4.60 -7.83 12.91
N VAL A 174 5.82 -8.37 12.98
CA VAL A 174 6.40 -8.96 14.17
C VAL A 174 7.79 -8.40 14.43
N PHE A 175 8.05 -8.01 15.67
CA PHE A 175 9.37 -7.67 16.16
C PHE A 175 9.68 -8.56 17.37
N ASN A 176 10.77 -9.32 17.32
CA ASN A 176 11.18 -10.25 18.39
C ASN A 176 10.06 -11.20 18.86
N ASN A 177 9.34 -11.83 17.92
CA ASN A 177 8.21 -12.72 18.23
C ASN A 177 7.09 -12.06 19.05
N THR A 178 6.91 -10.75 18.89
CA THR A 178 5.75 -10.00 19.40
C THR A 178 5.16 -9.13 18.30
N TYR A 179 3.87 -8.79 18.37
CA TYR A 179 3.28 -7.82 17.44
C TYR A 179 4.10 -6.53 17.44
N ALA A 180 4.46 -6.06 16.24
CA ALA A 180 5.32 -4.88 16.09
C ALA A 180 4.63 -3.58 16.55
N TRP A 181 3.30 -3.56 16.58
CA TRP A 181 2.46 -2.49 17.12
C TRP A 181 1.07 -3.04 17.41
N TYR A 182 0.22 -2.24 18.03
CA TYR A 182 -1.18 -2.57 18.31
C TYR A 182 -2.12 -1.52 17.69
N GLY A 183 -3.36 -1.92 17.42
CA GLY A 183 -4.40 -1.00 16.99
C GLY A 183 -4.90 -0.09 18.11
N TYR A 184 -5.33 1.12 17.75
CA TYR A 184 -5.96 2.06 18.68
C TYR A 184 -7.34 2.47 18.17
N SER A 185 -8.33 2.51 19.07
CA SER A 185 -9.69 2.91 18.70
C SER A 185 -9.82 4.42 18.57
N LEU A 186 -10.58 4.88 17.56
CA LEU A 186 -11.00 6.28 17.45
C LEU A 186 -12.12 6.66 18.44
N SER A 187 -12.75 5.69 19.10
CA SER A 187 -13.94 5.91 19.94
C SER A 187 -13.72 5.85 21.44
N ASP A 188 -12.51 5.50 21.90
CA ASP A 188 -12.16 5.44 23.32
C ASP A 188 -11.42 6.70 23.83
N GLU A 189 -10.92 6.69 25.06
CA GLU A 189 -10.10 7.77 25.64
C GLU A 189 -8.61 7.40 25.77
N SER A 190 -8.14 6.40 25.00
CA SER A 190 -6.71 6.06 24.96
C SER A 190 -5.88 7.18 24.33
N GLU A 191 -4.64 7.32 24.81
CA GLU A 191 -3.60 8.18 24.24
C GLU A 191 -2.47 7.34 23.65
N ARG A 192 -1.67 7.95 22.78
CA ARG A 192 -0.50 7.35 22.13
C ARG A 192 0.75 8.19 22.39
N THR A 193 1.88 7.54 22.28
CA THR A 193 3.20 8.19 22.19
C THR A 193 3.64 8.28 20.73
N LEU A 194 4.68 9.08 20.45
CA LEU A 194 5.27 9.13 19.11
C LEU A 194 5.74 7.73 18.68
N ASP A 195 6.34 6.95 19.59
CA ASP A 195 6.84 5.60 19.31
C ASP A 195 5.73 4.65 18.84
N ASP A 196 4.50 4.79 19.37
CA ASP A 196 3.35 3.98 18.98
C ASP A 196 2.96 4.16 17.50
N ILE A 197 3.29 5.30 16.90
CA ILE A 197 2.91 5.63 15.52
C ILE A 197 4.06 5.50 14.51
N VAL A 198 5.31 5.31 14.96
CA VAL A 198 6.49 5.24 14.06
C VAL A 198 6.37 4.08 13.07
N LEU A 199 6.27 2.85 13.56
CA LEU A 199 6.24 1.65 12.71
C LEU A 199 5.01 1.57 11.79
N PRO A 200 3.77 1.75 12.27
CA PRO A 200 2.61 1.71 11.39
C PRO A 200 2.63 2.83 10.34
N THR A 201 3.14 4.03 10.67
CA THR A 201 3.25 5.12 9.68
C THR A 201 4.40 4.88 8.70
N ALA A 202 5.54 4.34 9.14
CA ALA A 202 6.64 4.01 8.25
C ALA A 202 6.24 2.96 7.21
N ARG A 203 5.55 1.90 7.67
CA ARG A 203 4.96 0.87 6.81
C ARG A 203 4.09 1.52 5.73
N LEU A 204 3.11 2.32 6.14
CA LEU A 204 2.20 3.00 5.24
C LEU A 204 2.94 3.90 4.24
N LEU A 205 3.90 4.71 4.71
CA LEU A 205 4.66 5.60 3.82
C LEU A 205 5.46 4.82 2.78
N TYR A 206 6.09 3.70 3.14
CA TYR A 206 6.79 2.87 2.15
C TYR A 206 5.85 2.32 1.10
N HIS A 207 4.62 1.95 1.48
CA HIS A 207 3.58 1.52 0.54
C HIS A 207 3.24 2.61 -0.48
N GLU A 208 2.79 3.77 0.02
CA GLU A 208 2.30 4.85 -0.83
C GLU A 208 3.40 5.47 -1.68
N LEU A 209 4.62 5.53 -1.13
CA LEU A 209 5.78 6.01 -1.86
C LEU A 209 6.28 5.01 -2.90
N ALA A 210 6.04 3.71 -2.73
CA ALA A 210 6.32 2.73 -3.77
C ALA A 210 5.37 2.93 -4.97
N HIS A 211 4.09 3.22 -4.74
CA HIS A 211 3.20 3.66 -5.82
C HIS A 211 3.71 4.94 -6.48
N ALA A 212 4.07 5.96 -5.69
CA ALA A 212 4.60 7.20 -6.24
C ALA A 212 5.83 6.95 -7.14
N ALA A 213 6.78 6.12 -6.69
CA ALA A 213 7.97 5.75 -7.45
C ALA A 213 7.66 4.91 -8.69
N ASP A 214 6.60 4.09 -8.69
CA ASP A 214 6.17 3.33 -9.88
C ASP A 214 5.54 4.23 -10.96
N PHE A 215 4.65 5.13 -10.55
CA PHE A 215 3.95 6.02 -11.47
C PHE A 215 4.83 7.17 -11.97
N LEU A 216 5.70 7.72 -11.11
CA LEU A 216 6.57 8.86 -11.40
C LEU A 216 8.00 8.58 -10.91
N PRO A 217 8.78 7.73 -11.62
CA PRO A 217 10.09 7.28 -11.17
C PRO A 217 11.13 8.42 -11.04
N PRO A 218 11.91 8.48 -9.93
CA PRO A 218 12.87 9.55 -9.70
C PRO A 218 14.00 9.66 -10.74
N ASP A 219 14.34 8.58 -11.44
CA ASP A 219 15.33 8.56 -12.53
C ASP A 219 14.79 9.17 -13.84
N ARG A 220 13.48 9.36 -13.97
CA ARG A 220 12.82 9.91 -15.17
C ARG A 220 12.45 11.38 -15.05
N MET A 221 12.36 11.92 -13.84
CA MET A 221 11.88 13.29 -13.58
C MET A 221 12.63 14.38 -14.33
N GLY A 222 13.94 14.21 -14.54
CA GLY A 222 14.75 15.19 -15.27
C GLY A 222 14.34 15.39 -16.73
N GLY A 223 13.58 14.46 -17.30
CA GLY A 223 13.05 14.52 -18.67
C GLY A 223 11.62 15.04 -18.78
N PHE A 224 10.93 15.34 -17.68
CA PHE A 224 9.54 15.80 -17.73
C PHE A 224 9.45 17.24 -18.21
N ASN A 225 8.50 17.52 -19.11
CA ASN A 225 8.23 18.88 -19.56
C ASN A 225 7.45 19.64 -18.46
N PRO A 226 7.92 20.80 -17.98
CA PRO A 226 7.21 21.57 -16.95
C PRO A 226 5.78 21.98 -17.32
N THR A 227 5.43 22.03 -18.61
CA THR A 227 4.07 22.37 -19.04
C THR A 227 3.09 21.19 -18.97
N TRP A 228 3.59 19.97 -18.78
CA TRP A 228 2.76 18.78 -18.60
C TRP A 228 1.98 18.86 -17.30
N THR A 229 0.76 18.34 -17.32
CA THR A 229 0.07 17.98 -16.08
C THR A 229 0.76 16.79 -15.43
N VAL A 230 0.51 16.56 -14.15
CA VAL A 230 0.99 15.34 -13.48
C VAL A 230 0.47 14.09 -14.20
N LEU A 231 -0.80 14.11 -14.61
CA LEU A 231 -1.40 13.02 -15.38
C LEU A 231 -0.71 12.80 -16.74
N ASP A 232 -0.29 13.85 -17.44
CA ASP A 232 0.47 13.72 -18.69
C ASP A 232 1.82 13.03 -18.45
N ALA A 233 2.52 13.37 -17.36
CA ALA A 233 3.78 12.73 -16.99
C ALA A 233 3.57 11.25 -16.63
N THR A 234 2.52 10.93 -15.85
CA THR A 234 2.13 9.57 -15.52
C THR A 234 1.82 8.75 -16.78
N ARG A 235 0.99 9.28 -17.69
CA ARG A 235 0.65 8.64 -18.97
C ARG A 235 1.87 8.46 -19.86
N TYR A 236 2.82 9.39 -19.82
CA TYR A 236 4.08 9.24 -20.54
C TYR A 236 4.87 8.03 -20.02
N ILE A 237 5.03 7.88 -18.71
CA ILE A 237 5.71 6.72 -18.10
C ILE A 237 5.00 5.42 -18.50
N GLU A 238 3.67 5.37 -18.36
CA GLU A 238 2.88 4.19 -18.71
C GLU A 238 3.00 3.81 -20.20
N ASN A 239 2.82 4.77 -21.10
CA ASN A 239 2.85 4.53 -22.55
C ASN A 239 4.23 4.14 -23.08
N GLN A 240 5.30 4.50 -22.35
CA GLN A 240 6.66 4.12 -22.70
C GLN A 240 7.07 2.76 -22.11
N GLY A 241 6.21 2.09 -21.35
CA GLY A 241 6.56 0.82 -20.71
C GLY A 241 7.54 1.00 -19.54
N LEU A 242 7.57 2.18 -18.91
CA LEU A 242 8.60 2.56 -17.94
C LEU A 242 8.20 2.31 -16.48
N GLN A 243 6.96 1.88 -16.22
CA GLN A 243 6.51 1.52 -14.87
C GLN A 243 7.24 0.26 -14.39
N LEU A 244 7.65 0.28 -13.13
CA LEU A 244 8.20 -0.88 -12.44
C LEU A 244 7.16 -2.01 -12.35
N SER A 245 5.89 -1.70 -12.13
CA SER A 245 4.80 -2.70 -12.10
C SER A 245 4.62 -3.42 -13.44
N GLN A 246 4.81 -2.72 -14.56
CA GLN A 246 4.83 -3.34 -15.90
C GLN A 246 6.05 -4.24 -16.08
N ALA A 247 7.24 -3.77 -15.64
CA ALA A 247 8.46 -4.56 -15.71
C ALA A 247 8.39 -5.83 -14.84
N LEU A 248 7.84 -5.71 -13.63
CA LEU A 248 7.62 -6.82 -12.71
C LEU A 248 6.64 -7.82 -13.32
N GLN A 249 5.44 -7.38 -13.72
CA GLN A 249 4.44 -8.25 -14.35
C GLN A 249 4.97 -8.95 -15.61
N GLY A 250 5.77 -8.25 -16.43
CA GLY A 250 6.32 -8.81 -17.67
C GLY A 250 7.46 -9.81 -17.48
N SER A 251 8.26 -9.67 -16.42
CA SER A 251 9.45 -10.51 -16.17
C SER A 251 9.21 -11.60 -15.13
N GLN A 252 8.35 -11.33 -14.14
CA GLN A 252 7.99 -12.18 -13.04
C GLN A 252 6.47 -12.02 -12.81
N PRO A 253 5.60 -12.68 -13.58
CA PRO A 253 4.15 -12.57 -13.38
C PRO A 253 3.69 -13.37 -12.17
N LEU A 254 2.63 -12.89 -11.50
CA LEU A 254 1.77 -13.75 -10.67
C LEU A 254 0.84 -14.54 -11.58
N ASN A 255 0.59 -15.81 -11.25
CA ASN A 255 -0.07 -16.74 -12.17
C ASN A 255 -1.38 -17.34 -11.63
N ALA A 256 -1.66 -17.18 -10.35
CA ALA A 256 -2.86 -17.75 -9.74
C ALA A 256 -4.13 -16.96 -10.09
N GLN A 257 -4.76 -17.29 -11.22
CA GLN A 257 -6.01 -16.64 -11.67
C GLN A 257 -7.12 -16.68 -10.60
N LEU A 258 -7.22 -17.78 -9.86
CA LEU A 258 -8.18 -17.89 -8.76
C LEU A 258 -7.99 -16.77 -7.71
N LEU A 259 -6.74 -16.41 -7.41
CA LEU A 259 -6.44 -15.38 -6.43
C LEU A 259 -6.73 -13.97 -6.96
N PHE A 260 -6.53 -13.72 -8.26
CA PHE A 260 -7.02 -12.50 -8.92
C PHE A 260 -8.56 -12.38 -8.85
N ASP A 261 -9.28 -13.46 -9.14
CA ASP A 261 -10.74 -13.48 -9.09
C ASP A 261 -11.26 -13.26 -7.66
N LEU A 262 -10.54 -13.77 -6.65
CA LEU A 262 -10.85 -13.57 -5.24
C LEU A 262 -10.46 -12.17 -4.74
N ALA A 263 -9.40 -11.56 -5.30
CA ALA A 263 -9.04 -10.17 -5.02
C ALA A 263 -10.16 -9.21 -5.44
N ALA A 264 -10.84 -9.50 -6.56
CA ALA A 264 -12.04 -8.78 -7.01
C ALA A 264 -13.15 -8.74 -5.93
N VAL A 265 -13.32 -9.84 -5.19
CA VAL A 265 -14.28 -9.95 -4.08
C VAL A 265 -13.74 -9.31 -2.81
N ASN A 266 -12.48 -9.57 -2.47
CA ASN A 266 -11.86 -9.18 -1.20
C ASN A 266 -11.57 -7.68 -1.11
N PHE A 267 -11.27 -7.02 -2.22
CA PHE A 267 -10.75 -5.65 -2.23
C PHE A 267 -11.60 -4.68 -3.07
N PHE A 268 -12.39 -5.18 -4.03
CA PHE A 268 -13.24 -4.35 -4.90
C PHE A 268 -14.74 -4.59 -4.72
N GLY A 269 -15.14 -5.42 -3.75
CA GLY A 269 -16.54 -5.59 -3.37
C GLY A 269 -17.40 -6.34 -4.38
N GLN A 270 -16.80 -7.08 -5.32
CA GLN A 270 -17.57 -7.96 -6.20
C GLN A 270 -18.31 -9.04 -5.39
N THR A 271 -19.55 -9.34 -5.78
CA THR A 271 -20.33 -10.42 -5.18
C THR A 271 -19.66 -11.77 -5.49
N PRO A 272 -19.34 -12.61 -4.48
CA PRO A 272 -18.76 -13.92 -4.73
C PRO A 272 -19.75 -14.86 -5.42
N SER A 273 -19.25 -15.68 -6.34
CA SER A 273 -20.00 -16.79 -6.95
C SER A 273 -20.18 -17.97 -5.99
N ASP A 274 -21.15 -18.86 -6.25
CA ASP A 274 -21.35 -20.10 -5.49
C ASP A 274 -20.07 -20.96 -5.44
N ALA A 275 -19.29 -20.97 -6.53
CA ALA A 275 -18.01 -21.68 -6.58
C ALA A 275 -16.98 -21.06 -5.63
N GLN A 276 -16.88 -19.72 -5.58
CA GLN A 276 -15.98 -19.03 -4.65
C GLN A 276 -16.42 -19.18 -3.19
N LEU A 277 -17.73 -19.23 -2.92
CA LEU A 277 -18.28 -19.49 -1.59
C LEU A 277 -17.99 -20.91 -1.08
N ALA A 278 -17.82 -21.87 -2.01
CA ALA A 278 -17.51 -23.26 -1.67
C ALA A 278 -16.01 -23.52 -1.42
N LEU A 279 -15.12 -22.56 -1.71
CA LEU A 279 -13.67 -22.71 -1.52
C LEU A 279 -13.31 -22.81 -0.04
N ARG A 280 -12.33 -23.65 0.27
CA ARG A 280 -11.77 -23.87 1.60
C ARG A 280 -10.38 -23.26 1.69
N ALA A 281 -9.87 -23.13 2.91
CA ALA A 281 -8.52 -22.62 3.15
C ALA A 281 -7.45 -23.41 2.38
N GLU A 282 -7.61 -24.72 2.27
CA GLU A 282 -6.70 -25.59 1.54
C GLU A 282 -6.66 -25.30 0.03
N ASP A 283 -7.78 -24.90 -0.56
CA ASP A 283 -7.86 -24.53 -1.98
C ASP A 283 -7.08 -23.24 -2.23
N ILE A 284 -7.11 -22.31 -1.27
CA ILE A 284 -6.41 -21.03 -1.33
C ILE A 284 -4.91 -21.21 -1.08
N SER A 285 -4.53 -21.99 -0.06
CA SER A 285 -3.12 -22.24 0.24
C SER A 285 -2.43 -22.99 -0.90
N ALA A 286 -3.13 -23.89 -1.58
CA ALA A 286 -2.62 -24.59 -2.77
C ALA A 286 -2.32 -23.66 -3.96
N GLN A 287 -2.99 -22.51 -4.07
CA GLN A 287 -2.69 -21.48 -5.08
C GLN A 287 -1.66 -20.47 -4.61
N PHE A 288 -1.75 -20.02 -3.35
CA PHE A 288 -0.95 -18.92 -2.83
C PHE A 288 0.49 -19.33 -2.52
N ALA A 289 0.69 -20.50 -1.89
CA ALA A 289 2.02 -20.96 -1.49
C ALA A 289 3.05 -21.03 -2.63
N PRO A 290 2.74 -21.61 -3.82
CA PRO A 290 3.70 -21.74 -4.91
C PRO A 290 3.83 -20.50 -5.82
N ASP A 291 3.02 -19.44 -5.63
CA ASP A 291 3.05 -18.24 -6.46
C ASP A 291 3.92 -17.13 -5.85
N GLY A 292 4.24 -16.10 -6.63
CA GLY A 292 5.28 -15.10 -6.30
C GLY A 292 4.85 -13.94 -5.39
N ALA A 293 3.62 -13.91 -4.89
CA ALA A 293 3.12 -12.80 -4.09
C ALA A 293 3.54 -12.92 -2.61
N ASN A 294 3.95 -11.84 -1.95
CA ASN A 294 4.21 -11.83 -0.50
C ASN A 294 2.96 -11.61 0.36
N ASP A 295 1.87 -11.13 -0.25
CA ASP A 295 0.56 -10.93 0.37
C ASP A 295 -0.58 -11.16 -0.63
N ASP A 296 -1.80 -11.49 -0.17
CA ASP A 296 -2.94 -11.64 -1.09
C ASP A 296 -3.38 -10.31 -1.69
N TYR A 297 -3.04 -9.18 -1.06
CA TYR A 297 -3.29 -7.87 -1.61
C TYR A 297 -2.54 -7.59 -2.92
N ALA A 298 -1.41 -8.26 -3.16
CA ALA A 298 -0.67 -8.18 -4.42
C ALA A 298 -1.50 -8.61 -5.65
N TYR A 299 -2.57 -9.39 -5.47
CA TYR A 299 -3.47 -9.78 -6.56
C TYR A 299 -4.53 -8.72 -6.87
N ALA A 300 -4.68 -7.66 -6.06
CA ALA A 300 -5.65 -6.60 -6.32
C ALA A 300 -5.27 -5.77 -7.54
N SER A 301 -3.99 -5.45 -7.70
CA SER A 301 -3.47 -4.77 -8.87
C SER A 301 -1.97 -5.04 -9.03
N ARG A 302 -1.43 -4.84 -10.24
CA ARG A 302 0.03 -4.87 -10.44
C ARG A 302 0.78 -3.80 -9.64
N PHE A 303 0.07 -2.76 -9.20
CA PHE A 303 0.61 -1.67 -8.39
C PHE A 303 0.73 -2.12 -6.94
N GLU A 304 -0.27 -2.83 -6.41
CA GLU A 304 -0.23 -3.41 -5.07
C GLU A 304 0.88 -4.44 -4.92
N ASP A 305 1.12 -5.23 -5.97
CA ASP A 305 2.22 -6.19 -6.02
C ASP A 305 3.58 -5.51 -5.77
N VAL A 306 3.84 -4.39 -6.46
CA VAL A 306 5.06 -3.59 -6.23
C VAL A 306 5.10 -3.03 -4.81
N ALA A 307 4.00 -2.41 -4.36
CA ALA A 307 3.96 -1.72 -3.08
C ALA A 307 4.09 -2.68 -1.89
N MET A 308 3.43 -3.84 -1.93
CA MET A 308 3.54 -4.87 -0.90
C MET A 308 4.94 -5.48 -0.80
N LEU A 309 5.59 -5.76 -1.94
CA LEU A 309 6.96 -6.26 -1.96
C LEU A 309 7.93 -5.25 -1.36
N PHE A 310 7.78 -3.97 -1.70
CA PHE A 310 8.64 -2.90 -1.22
C PHE A 310 8.41 -2.59 0.26
N GLU A 311 7.15 -2.48 0.70
CA GLU A 311 6.78 -2.24 2.10
C GLU A 311 7.43 -3.28 3.03
N GLU A 312 7.22 -4.58 2.77
CA GLU A 312 7.76 -5.63 3.63
C GLU A 312 9.30 -5.62 3.65
N LEU A 313 9.94 -5.38 2.50
CA LEU A 313 11.38 -5.24 2.38
C LEU A 313 11.92 -4.11 3.27
N MET A 314 11.33 -2.93 3.18
CA MET A 314 11.82 -1.76 3.91
C MET A 314 11.55 -1.86 5.41
N MET A 315 10.42 -2.45 5.80
CA MET A 315 10.14 -2.74 7.21
C MET A 315 11.18 -3.71 7.81
N ALA A 316 11.56 -4.73 7.05
CA ALA A 316 12.59 -5.67 7.44
C ALA A 316 13.98 -5.02 7.51
N MET A 317 14.35 -4.24 6.49
CA MET A 317 15.69 -3.68 6.36
C MET A 317 15.98 -2.56 7.37
N ASN A 318 15.01 -1.66 7.61
CA ASN A 318 15.25 -0.47 8.42
C ASN A 318 14.84 -0.64 9.90
N PHE A 319 13.90 -1.53 10.18
CA PHE A 319 13.38 -1.70 11.53
C PHE A 319 13.58 -3.10 12.10
N GLY A 320 14.08 -4.06 11.30
CA GLY A 320 14.16 -5.46 11.71
C GLY A 320 12.77 -6.07 11.98
N VAL A 321 11.72 -5.48 11.41
CA VAL A 321 10.35 -5.94 11.57
C VAL A 321 10.07 -6.98 10.50
N GLU A 322 9.70 -8.18 10.94
CA GLU A 322 9.36 -9.30 10.09
C GLU A 322 7.86 -9.29 9.79
N ARG A 323 7.44 -9.97 8.71
CA ARG A 323 6.04 -10.13 8.38
C ARG A 323 5.66 -11.61 8.34
N ASP A 324 4.54 -11.92 8.99
CA ASP A 324 3.84 -13.20 8.85
C ASP A 324 2.67 -13.01 7.91
N VAL A 325 2.47 -13.99 7.02
CA VAL A 325 1.25 -14.14 6.22
C VAL A 325 0.76 -15.59 6.31
N ALA A 326 -0.54 -15.78 6.41
CA ALA A 326 -1.14 -17.10 6.52
C ALA A 326 -2.51 -17.17 5.84
N VAL A 327 -2.86 -18.38 5.41
CA VAL A 327 -4.20 -18.77 5.00
C VAL A 327 -4.81 -19.58 6.14
N ALA A 328 -6.03 -19.22 6.54
CA ALA A 328 -6.78 -19.90 7.60
C ALA A 328 -8.25 -20.05 7.19
N PRO A 329 -8.96 -21.08 7.68
CA PRO A 329 -10.42 -21.09 7.65
C PRO A 329 -10.95 -19.85 8.38
N ARG A 330 -12.10 -19.34 7.94
CA ARG A 330 -12.80 -18.32 8.71
C ARG A 330 -13.32 -18.97 10.00
N PRO A 331 -12.96 -18.44 11.18
CA PRO A 331 -13.43 -18.98 12.44
C PRO A 331 -14.90 -18.59 12.67
N ALA A 332 -15.57 -19.31 13.57
CA ALA A 332 -16.80 -18.79 14.15
C ALA A 332 -16.49 -17.54 15.00
N GLU A 333 -17.51 -16.73 15.29
CA GLU A 333 -17.35 -15.56 16.15
C GLU A 333 -16.77 -15.94 17.51
N GLY A 334 -15.68 -15.27 17.92
CA GLY A 334 -14.96 -15.54 19.17
C GLY A 334 -14.01 -16.74 19.14
N GLU A 335 -13.89 -17.45 18.01
CA GLU A 335 -12.89 -18.51 17.83
C GLU A 335 -11.60 -17.99 17.16
N PRO A 336 -10.43 -18.56 17.49
CA PRO A 336 -9.17 -18.14 16.89
C PRO A 336 -9.04 -18.66 15.45
N HIS A 337 -8.32 -17.91 14.63
CA HIS A 337 -7.84 -18.42 13.35
C HIS A 337 -6.89 -19.61 13.56
N ILE A 338 -7.17 -20.73 12.88
CA ILE A 338 -6.28 -21.90 12.83
C ILE A 338 -5.53 -21.88 11.50
N VAL A 339 -4.20 -21.84 11.56
CA VAL A 339 -3.36 -21.74 10.36
C VAL A 339 -3.49 -23.02 9.52
N ASP A 340 -3.87 -22.90 8.25
CA ASP A 340 -3.77 -23.98 7.27
C ASP A 340 -2.39 -23.99 6.61
N TRP A 341 -1.91 -22.82 6.23
CA TRP A 341 -0.58 -22.57 5.70
C TRP A 341 -0.13 -21.17 6.09
N GLY A 342 1.16 -20.96 6.31
CA GLY A 342 1.70 -19.61 6.50
C GLY A 342 3.22 -19.57 6.52
N GLN A 343 3.76 -18.37 6.35
CA GLN A 343 5.19 -18.11 6.37
C GLN A 343 5.49 -16.76 7.05
N ARG A 344 6.64 -16.74 7.73
CA ARG A 344 7.36 -15.54 8.13
C ARG A 344 8.49 -15.26 7.13
N ARG A 345 8.81 -13.98 6.88
CA ARG A 345 9.85 -13.51 5.94
C ARG A 345 9.60 -13.99 4.51
N ARG A 346 8.36 -13.88 4.04
CA ARG A 346 7.99 -14.38 2.71
C ARG A 346 8.76 -13.68 1.59
N ILE A 347 9.25 -12.46 1.80
CA ILE A 347 10.19 -11.77 0.88
C ILE A 347 11.48 -12.53 0.55
N THR A 348 11.84 -13.56 1.31
CA THR A 348 13.01 -14.43 1.02
C THR A 348 12.64 -15.81 0.49
N ASP A 349 11.36 -16.05 0.25
CA ASP A 349 10.92 -17.29 -0.38
C ASP A 349 11.50 -17.40 -1.81
N PRO A 350 11.93 -18.59 -2.26
CA PRO A 350 12.50 -18.78 -3.60
C PRO A 350 11.59 -18.32 -4.76
N HIS A 351 10.27 -18.28 -4.57
CA HIS A 351 9.33 -17.78 -5.57
C HIS A 351 9.18 -16.23 -5.55
N VAL A 352 9.66 -15.58 -4.49
CA VAL A 352 9.40 -14.17 -4.18
C VAL A 352 10.66 -13.31 -4.24
N ILE A 353 11.81 -13.84 -3.80
CA ILE A 353 13.04 -13.07 -3.54
C ILE A 353 13.54 -12.26 -4.75
N GLU A 354 13.49 -12.80 -5.97
CA GLU A 354 13.93 -12.08 -7.17
C GLU A 354 13.00 -10.92 -7.53
N ARG A 355 11.71 -11.03 -7.19
CA ARG A 355 10.72 -9.96 -7.37
C ARG A 355 11.02 -8.81 -6.40
N VAL A 356 11.30 -9.15 -5.14
CA VAL A 356 11.68 -8.18 -4.10
C VAL A 356 12.96 -7.44 -4.48
N ARG A 357 13.97 -8.18 -4.97
CA ARG A 357 15.24 -7.60 -5.42
C ARG A 357 15.02 -6.62 -6.57
N LEU A 358 14.27 -7.02 -7.60
CA LEU A 358 13.91 -6.15 -8.72
C LEU A 358 13.24 -4.86 -8.23
N VAL A 359 12.26 -4.98 -7.34
CA VAL A 359 11.48 -3.84 -6.84
C VAL A 359 12.36 -2.90 -6.00
N GLY A 360 13.08 -3.45 -5.01
CA GLY A 360 13.92 -2.68 -4.11
C GLY A 360 15.04 -1.92 -4.85
N GLU A 361 15.77 -2.59 -5.75
CA GLU A 361 16.87 -1.98 -6.49
C GLU A 361 16.41 -0.93 -7.51
N ARG A 362 15.16 -1.02 -7.99
CA ARG A 362 14.60 -0.02 -8.91
C ARG A 362 14.11 1.22 -8.19
N ILE A 363 13.54 1.08 -6.99
CA ILE A 363 13.05 2.21 -6.20
C ILE A 363 14.19 2.91 -5.44
N LEU A 364 15.11 2.14 -4.84
CA LEU A 364 16.26 2.64 -4.08
C LEU A 364 17.57 2.00 -4.60
N PRO A 365 18.10 2.45 -5.75
CA PRO A 365 19.27 1.85 -6.38
C PRO A 365 20.57 1.95 -5.57
N ASP A 366 20.65 2.90 -4.64
CA ASP A 366 21.82 3.09 -3.78
C ASP A 366 21.72 2.30 -2.45
N ALA A 367 20.57 1.69 -2.16
CA ALA A 367 20.39 0.88 -0.96
C ALA A 367 21.01 -0.52 -1.16
N PRO A 368 21.55 -1.15 -0.10
CA PRO A 368 22.21 -2.45 -0.18
C PRO A 368 21.21 -3.62 -0.25
N ILE A 369 20.21 -3.54 -1.12
CA ILE A 369 19.06 -4.47 -1.18
C ILE A 369 19.51 -5.92 -1.34
N SER A 370 20.35 -6.21 -2.34
CA SER A 370 20.87 -7.57 -2.57
C SER A 370 21.65 -8.09 -1.37
N ALA A 371 22.55 -7.28 -0.80
CA ALA A 371 23.34 -7.68 0.37
C ALA A 371 22.45 -7.95 1.60
N PHE A 372 21.39 -7.16 1.79
CA PHE A 372 20.40 -7.41 2.84
C PHE A 372 19.68 -8.74 2.61
N LEU A 373 19.07 -8.96 1.44
CA LEU A 373 18.33 -10.18 1.13
C LEU A 373 19.20 -11.44 1.27
N ASP A 374 20.46 -11.39 0.85
CA ASP A 374 21.40 -12.51 0.94
C ASP A 374 21.78 -12.86 2.39
N SER A 375 21.63 -11.92 3.33
CA SER A 375 21.96 -12.08 4.75
C SER A 375 20.76 -12.23 5.69
N TYR A 376 19.54 -11.89 5.23
CA TYR A 376 18.32 -11.86 6.04
C TYR A 376 17.85 -13.26 6.50
N GLY A 377 18.32 -14.31 5.81
CA GLY A 377 17.98 -15.70 6.11
C GLY A 377 16.71 -16.18 5.40
N PRO A 378 16.41 -17.49 5.42
CA PRO A 378 15.30 -18.08 4.68
C PRO A 378 13.93 -17.79 5.34
N PRO A 379 12.82 -18.00 4.61
CA PRO A 379 11.48 -17.93 5.20
C PRO A 379 11.31 -19.01 6.26
N LYS A 380 10.50 -18.72 7.29
CA LYS A 380 10.11 -19.70 8.32
C LYS A 380 8.67 -20.10 8.12
N SER A 381 8.39 -21.40 8.07
CA SER A 381 7.01 -21.88 8.00
C SER A 381 6.29 -21.67 9.32
N LEU A 382 5.03 -21.23 9.25
CA LEU A 382 4.11 -21.30 10.39
C LEU A 382 3.55 -22.74 10.49
N THR A 383 3.29 -23.19 11.71
CA THR A 383 2.83 -24.55 11.99
C THR A 383 1.34 -24.68 11.72
N ARG A 384 1.00 -25.54 10.75
CA ARG A 384 -0.38 -25.91 10.42
C ARG A 384 -1.11 -26.51 11.63
N GLY A 385 -2.39 -26.17 11.79
CA GLY A 385 -3.24 -26.67 12.87
C GLY A 385 -2.99 -25.99 14.22
N ILE A 386 -2.11 -24.99 14.27
CA ILE A 386 -1.87 -24.14 15.43
C ILE A 386 -2.61 -22.81 15.23
N THR A 387 -3.03 -22.19 16.33
CA THR A 387 -3.68 -20.88 16.31
C THR A 387 -2.74 -19.82 15.73
N TRP A 388 -3.31 -18.74 15.21
CA TRP A 388 -2.52 -17.61 14.72
C TRP A 388 -1.56 -17.04 15.78
N ASN A 389 -2.06 -16.80 17.00
CA ASN A 389 -1.25 -16.37 18.14
C ASN A 389 -0.25 -17.45 18.59
N GLY A 390 -0.63 -18.72 18.50
CA GLY A 390 0.26 -19.84 18.77
C GLY A 390 1.48 -19.90 17.85
N ASN A 391 1.40 -19.28 16.67
CA ASN A 391 2.48 -19.16 15.69
C ASN A 391 3.34 -17.88 15.83
N LEU A 392 3.14 -17.07 16.89
CA LEU A 392 3.88 -15.81 17.06
C LEU A 392 5.40 -16.01 17.20
N ASP A 393 5.80 -17.15 17.76
CA ASP A 393 7.16 -17.68 17.65
C ASP A 393 7.14 -18.94 16.75
N PRO A 394 7.51 -18.82 15.46
CA PRO A 394 7.55 -19.96 14.55
C PRO A 394 8.53 -21.06 14.98
N ASP A 395 9.55 -20.72 15.77
CA ASP A 395 10.55 -21.68 16.25
C ASP A 395 10.06 -22.44 17.51
N ASN A 396 9.08 -21.88 18.24
CA ASN A 396 8.48 -22.48 19.44
C ASN A 396 6.94 -22.37 19.42
N PRO A 397 6.24 -23.04 18.48
CA PRO A 397 4.79 -22.89 18.34
C PRO A 397 4.04 -23.42 19.57
N SER A 398 3.07 -22.63 20.04
CA SER A 398 2.25 -22.94 21.21
C SER A 398 0.81 -23.26 20.81
N LYS A 399 0.20 -24.26 21.45
CA LYS A 399 -1.24 -24.53 21.31
C LYS A 399 -2.11 -23.63 22.18
N ALA A 400 -1.52 -22.67 22.90
CA ALA A 400 -2.25 -21.84 23.83
C ALA A 400 -3.37 -21.07 23.11
N TRP A 401 -4.58 -21.17 23.68
CA TRP A 401 -5.72 -20.37 23.29
C TRP A 401 -5.53 -18.97 23.88
N HIS A 402 -5.11 -18.03 23.04
CA HIS A 402 -5.10 -16.61 23.38
C HIS A 402 -6.15 -15.93 22.51
N VAL A 403 -7.21 -15.43 23.15
CA VAL A 403 -8.18 -14.52 22.55
C VAL A 403 -7.45 -13.21 22.23
N ASP A 404 -7.71 -12.63 21.06
CA ASP A 404 -7.06 -11.42 20.55
C ASP A 404 -7.31 -10.23 21.50
N ALA A 405 -6.39 -10.02 22.44
CA ALA A 405 -6.31 -8.81 23.24
C ALA A 405 -5.40 -7.83 22.50
N GLY A 406 -5.97 -7.15 21.50
CA GLY A 406 -5.24 -6.24 20.63
C GLY A 406 -4.69 -6.97 19.42
N GLU A 407 -5.54 -7.23 18.44
CA GLU A 407 -5.06 -7.44 17.09
C GLU A 407 -4.32 -6.16 16.67
N GLN A 408 -3.18 -6.29 15.97
CA GLN A 408 -2.96 -5.31 14.90
C GLN A 408 -4.25 -5.34 14.12
N VAL A 409 -5.02 -4.25 14.07
CA VAL A 409 -6.24 -4.24 13.26
C VAL A 409 -5.79 -4.87 11.95
N ILE A 410 -6.35 -6.03 11.60
CA ILE A 410 -6.17 -6.63 10.28
C ILE A 410 -6.94 -5.67 9.38
N ALA A 411 -6.34 -4.51 9.21
CA ALA A 411 -6.86 -3.43 8.43
C ALA A 411 -6.42 -3.82 7.04
N ARG A 412 -7.21 -4.73 6.44
CA ARG A 412 -7.62 -4.53 5.05
C ARG A 412 -7.96 -3.03 4.81
N ASP A 413 -8.35 -2.34 5.88
CA ASP A 413 -8.73 -0.93 6.01
C ASP A 413 -7.60 0.12 6.09
N GLU A 414 -6.29 -0.23 6.11
CA GLU A 414 -5.20 0.78 6.18
C GLU A 414 -4.27 0.80 4.97
N VAL A 415 -4.45 -0.13 4.04
CA VAL A 415 -3.69 -0.18 2.78
C VAL A 415 -4.71 -0.08 1.64
N ARG A 416 -4.52 0.90 0.78
CA ARG A 416 -5.42 1.23 -0.31
C ARG A 416 -4.66 1.26 -1.61
#